data_AF-A0A520PBP7-F1
#
_entry.id   AF-A0A520PBP7-F1
#
_cell.length_a   1.000
_cell.length_b   1.000
_cell.length_c   1.000
_cell.angle_alpha   90.00
_cell.angle_beta   90.00
_cell.angle_gamma   90.00
#
_symmetry.space_group_name_H-M   'P 1'
#
loop_
_entity.id
_entity.type
_entity.pdbx_description
1 polymer ?
#
loop_
_entity_poly.entity_id
_entity_poly.type
_entity_poly.pdbx_seq_one_letter_code
_entity_poly.pdbx_strand_id
1 'polypeptide(L)'
;MEERELNGNKIFEMIKVECEKHFKKLKKRNGIMFFINRDRKLGWYEKGDKGKDGEYVGEIENRKPNGQGTHTYSNGEKYVGKWKGGMPWNGTKYNKNGEILGKWANGKYQ
;
A
#
# COMPACT_ATOMS: atom_id res chain seq x y z
N MET A 1 -36.02 0.77 35.91
CA MET A 1 -34.88 0.89 34.99
C MET A 1 -33.79 -0.01 35.54
N GLU A 2 -33.41 -1.06 34.83
CA GLU A 2 -32.27 -1.90 35.23
C GLU A 2 -30.98 -1.26 34.70
N GLU A 3 -30.11 -0.81 35.61
CA GLU A 3 -28.73 -0.49 35.26
C GLU A 3 -28.02 -1.80 34.90
N ARG A 4 -27.71 -1.97 33.62
CA ARG A 4 -26.88 -3.09 33.17
C ARG A 4 -25.43 -2.76 33.48
N GLU A 5 -24.88 -3.41 34.50
CA GLU A 5 -23.45 -3.34 34.78
C GLU A 5 -22.66 -3.83 33.57
N LEU A 6 -21.86 -2.93 33.00
CA LEU A 6 -20.92 -3.22 31.94
C LEU A 6 -19.62 -3.72 32.58
N ASN A 7 -19.40 -5.03 32.53
CA ASN A 7 -18.10 -5.57 32.92
C ASN A 7 -17.03 -5.24 31.88
N GLY A 8 -15.75 -5.28 32.30
CA GLY A 8 -14.62 -4.91 31.46
C GLY A 8 -14.56 -5.64 30.11
N ASN A 9 -15.00 -6.91 30.06
CA ASN A 9 -15.07 -7.69 28.82
C ASN A 9 -16.13 -7.14 27.85
N LYS A 10 -17.29 -6.74 28.36
CA LYS A 10 -18.39 -6.19 27.55
C LYS A 10 -18.04 -4.80 27.00
N ILE A 11 -17.32 -3.99 27.79
CA ILE A 11 -16.76 -2.71 27.33
C ILE A 11 -15.72 -2.95 26.24
N PHE A 12 -14.80 -3.90 26.43
CA PHE A 12 -13.78 -4.23 25.44
C PHE A 12 -14.38 -4.71 24.11
N GLU A 13 -15.38 -5.59 24.15
CA GLU A 13 -16.08 -6.05 22.94
C GLU A 13 -16.84 -4.91 22.25
N MET A 14 -17.49 -4.01 23.00
CA MET A 14 -18.15 -2.83 22.42
C MET A 14 -17.14 -1.88 21.76
N ILE A 15 -16.00 -1.62 22.41
CA ILE A 15 -14.92 -0.79 21.85
C ILE A 15 -14.35 -1.45 20.61
N LYS A 16 -14.10 -2.76 20.63
CA LYS A 16 -13.59 -3.51 19.48
C LYS A 16 -14.55 -3.43 18.29
N VAL A 17 -15.84 -3.63 18.51
CA VAL A 17 -16.88 -3.52 17.46
C VAL A 17 -16.92 -2.11 16.89
N GLU A 18 -16.84 -1.07 17.72
CA GLU A 18 -16.90 0.32 17.25
C GLU A 18 -15.59 0.75 16.55
N CYS A 19 -14.44 0.32 17.08
CA CYS A 19 -13.15 0.45 16.41
C CYS A 19 -13.18 -0.27 15.05
N GLU A 20 -13.66 -1.50 14.96
CA GLU A 20 -13.77 -2.21 13.69
C GLU A 20 -14.71 -1.52 12.72
N LYS A 21 -15.85 -0.95 13.16
CA LYS A 21 -16.74 -0.16 12.28
C LYS A 21 -16.04 1.07 11.71
N HIS A 22 -15.21 1.75 12.50
CA HIS A 22 -14.45 2.93 12.06
C HIS A 22 -13.18 2.57 11.25
N PHE A 23 -12.48 1.48 11.60
CA PHE A 23 -11.26 1.01 10.92
C PHE A 23 -11.52 0.15 9.67
N LYS A 24 -12.71 -0.48 9.52
CA LYS A 24 -13.13 -1.23 8.31
C LYS A 24 -13.15 -0.38 7.02
N LYS A 25 -12.89 0.93 7.10
CA LYS A 25 -12.69 1.79 5.93
C LYS A 25 -11.32 1.66 5.27
N LEU A 26 -10.35 0.95 5.84
CA LEU A 26 -9.11 0.59 5.15
C LEU A 26 -9.34 -0.67 4.28
N LYS A 27 -10.19 -0.54 3.26
CA LYS A 27 -10.51 -1.65 2.37
C LYS A 27 -9.40 -1.88 1.36
N LYS A 28 -9.13 -3.16 1.10
CA LYS A 28 -8.42 -3.60 -0.10
C LYS A 28 -9.17 -3.08 -1.33
N ARG A 29 -8.47 -2.40 -2.22
CA ARG A 29 -9.03 -1.88 -3.48
C ARG A 29 -7.97 -1.89 -4.57
N ASN A 30 -8.39 -1.94 -5.83
CA ASN A 30 -7.49 -1.57 -6.92
C ASN A 30 -7.48 -0.05 -7.07
N GLY A 31 -6.33 0.53 -7.43
CA GLY A 31 -6.26 1.95 -7.71
C GLY A 31 -4.85 2.44 -8.00
N ILE A 32 -4.71 3.77 -7.97
CA ILE A 32 -3.48 4.48 -8.24
C ILE A 32 -2.92 5.07 -6.94
N MET A 33 -1.61 4.96 -6.74
CA MET A 33 -0.85 5.65 -5.71
C MET A 33 0.39 6.29 -6.33
N PHE A 34 0.93 7.32 -5.68
CA PHE A 34 2.14 8.01 -6.10
C PHE A 34 3.20 7.88 -5.01
N PHE A 35 4.38 7.43 -5.38
CA PHE A 35 5.56 7.50 -4.54
C PHE A 35 6.24 8.86 -4.74
N ILE A 36 6.16 9.70 -3.71
CA ILE A 36 6.75 11.03 -3.72
C ILE A 36 8.03 10.99 -2.90
N ASN A 37 9.12 11.52 -3.47
CA ASN A 37 10.41 11.70 -2.81
C ASN A 37 10.99 13.08 -3.17
N ARG A 38 10.34 14.14 -2.66
CA ARG A 38 10.72 15.55 -2.86
C ARG A 38 9.98 16.42 -1.84
N ASP A 39 10.41 17.67 -1.67
CA ASP A 39 9.72 18.66 -0.83
C ASP A 39 9.41 18.16 0.60
N ARG A 40 10.36 17.43 1.20
CA ARG A 40 10.22 16.77 2.52
C ARG A 40 9.08 15.74 2.62
N LYS A 41 8.51 15.31 1.48
CA LYS A 41 7.54 14.22 1.39
C LYS A 41 8.25 12.96 0.89
N LEU A 42 8.18 11.91 1.71
CA LEU A 42 8.70 10.59 1.39
C LEU A 42 7.64 9.53 1.68
N GLY A 43 7.06 8.94 0.64
CA GLY A 43 6.12 7.84 0.80
C GLY A 43 5.02 7.77 -0.25
N TRP A 44 4.00 6.98 0.08
CA TRP A 44 2.86 6.69 -0.79
C TRP A 44 1.69 7.65 -0.54
N TYR A 45 1.18 8.27 -1.59
CA TYR A 45 0.08 9.23 -1.56
C TYR A 45 -0.95 8.94 -2.66
N GLU A 46 -2.23 9.32 -2.46
CA GLU A 46 -3.28 9.11 -3.47
C GLU A 46 -3.22 10.12 -4.64
N LYS A 47 -2.48 11.22 -4.47
CA LYS A 47 -2.31 12.28 -5.46
C LYS A 47 -0.82 12.56 -5.65
N GLY A 48 -0.42 12.76 -6.90
CA GLY A 48 0.95 13.09 -7.30
C GLY A 48 0.99 13.55 -8.76
N ASP A 49 2.18 13.84 -9.25
CA ASP A 49 2.46 14.27 -10.60
C ASP A 49 3.16 13.13 -11.36
N LYS A 50 2.52 12.59 -12.40
CA LYS A 50 3.04 11.46 -13.18
C LYS A 50 4.43 11.72 -13.81
N GLY A 51 4.77 12.98 -14.08
CA GLY A 51 6.06 13.34 -14.67
C GLY A 51 7.19 13.50 -13.63
N LYS A 52 6.85 13.56 -12.35
CA LYS A 52 7.82 13.86 -11.27
C LYS A 52 7.88 12.77 -10.20
N ASP A 53 6.76 12.10 -9.96
CA ASP A 53 6.55 11.11 -8.91
C ASP A 53 6.39 9.72 -9.54
N GLY A 54 6.73 8.67 -8.80
CA GLY A 54 6.54 7.30 -9.28
C GLY A 54 5.08 6.89 -9.19
N GLU A 55 4.47 6.40 -10.26
CA GLU A 55 3.08 5.93 -10.28
C GLU A 55 3.01 4.44 -9.92
N TYR A 56 2.08 4.05 -9.06
CA TYR A 56 1.72 2.67 -8.80
C TYR A 56 0.29 2.42 -9.25
N VAL A 57 0.08 1.34 -9.97
CA VAL A 57 -1.24 0.84 -10.37
C VAL A 57 -1.37 -0.60 -9.89
N GLY A 58 -2.34 -0.86 -9.02
CA GLY A 58 -2.58 -2.21 -8.52
C GLY A 58 -3.39 -2.26 -7.24
N GLU A 59 -3.23 -3.35 -6.52
CA GLU A 59 -3.90 -3.62 -5.26
C GLU A 59 -3.34 -2.72 -4.12
N ILE A 60 -4.23 -2.07 -3.38
CA ILE A 60 -3.94 -1.13 -2.29
C ILE A 60 -4.63 -1.65 -1.05
N GLU A 61 -3.90 -1.74 0.05
CA GLU A 61 -4.42 -2.09 1.37
C GLU A 61 -3.79 -1.14 2.40
N ASN A 62 -4.58 -0.66 3.36
CA ASN A 62 -4.10 0.25 4.40
C ASN A 62 -3.37 1.49 3.84
N ARG A 63 -3.89 2.06 2.73
CA ARG A 63 -3.32 3.22 2.01
C ARG A 63 -1.89 3.01 1.50
N LYS A 64 -1.51 1.76 1.25
CA LYS A 64 -0.19 1.40 0.67
C LYS A 64 -0.36 0.34 -0.42
N PRO A 65 0.54 0.27 -1.41
CA PRO A 65 0.62 -0.85 -2.33
C PRO A 65 0.71 -2.19 -1.61
N ASN A 66 -0.15 -3.14 -1.96
CA ASN A 66 -0.22 -4.46 -1.34
C ASN A 66 -0.98 -5.43 -2.23
N GLY A 67 -0.39 -6.58 -2.57
CA GLY A 67 -0.90 -7.46 -3.64
C GLY A 67 -0.19 -7.18 -4.96
N GLN A 68 -0.79 -7.57 -6.09
CA GLN A 68 -0.21 -7.36 -7.41
C GLN A 68 -0.28 -5.90 -7.85
N GLY A 69 0.77 -5.42 -8.51
CA GLY A 69 0.74 -4.14 -9.19
C GLY A 69 2.02 -3.81 -9.91
N THR A 70 1.95 -2.71 -10.65
CA THR A 70 3.08 -2.14 -11.39
C THR A 70 3.43 -0.80 -10.78
N HIS A 71 4.72 -0.58 -10.50
CA HIS A 71 5.25 0.73 -10.15
C HIS A 71 6.14 1.23 -11.27
N THR A 72 5.78 2.36 -11.86
CA THR A 72 6.56 3.09 -12.86
C THR A 72 7.30 4.20 -12.14
N TYR A 73 8.62 4.15 -12.14
CA TYR A 73 9.48 5.18 -11.57
C TYR A 73 9.50 6.41 -12.49
N SER A 74 9.79 7.59 -11.94
CA SER A 74 9.84 8.84 -12.72
C SER A 74 10.93 8.85 -13.81
N ASN A 75 11.93 7.97 -13.70
CA ASN A 75 12.96 7.76 -14.72
C ASN A 75 12.53 6.79 -15.85
N GLY A 76 11.30 6.27 -15.81
CA GLY A 76 10.75 5.34 -16.81
C GLY A 76 11.07 3.86 -16.56
N GLU A 77 11.84 3.53 -15.52
CA GLU A 77 11.96 2.14 -15.07
C GLU A 77 10.61 1.65 -14.52
N LYS A 78 10.40 0.32 -14.48
CA LYS A 78 9.20 -0.26 -13.89
C LYS A 78 9.49 -1.49 -13.05
N TYR A 79 8.76 -1.65 -11.97
CA TYR A 79 8.65 -2.91 -11.23
C TYR A 79 7.27 -3.51 -11.47
N VAL A 80 7.22 -4.79 -11.81
CA VAL A 80 5.98 -5.56 -11.94
C VAL A 80 6.02 -6.73 -10.98
N GLY A 81 5.05 -6.81 -10.08
CA GLY A 81 4.92 -7.96 -9.17
C GLY A 81 4.11 -7.69 -7.92
N LYS A 82 4.32 -8.55 -6.93
CA LYS A 82 3.65 -8.53 -5.64
C LYS A 82 4.30 -7.53 -4.69
N TRP A 83 3.46 -6.78 -4.00
CA TRP A 83 3.78 -5.79 -2.98
C TRP A 83 3.29 -6.26 -1.62
N LYS A 84 3.97 -5.83 -0.55
CA LYS A 84 3.54 -6.05 0.83
C LYS A 84 3.85 -4.79 1.65
N GLY A 85 2.82 -4.13 2.17
CA GLY A 85 2.99 -2.95 3.03
C GLY A 85 3.73 -1.78 2.37
N GLY A 86 3.60 -1.61 1.05
CA GLY A 86 4.27 -0.57 0.28
C GLY A 86 5.69 -0.90 -0.18
N MET A 87 6.14 -2.15 -0.01
CA MET A 87 7.47 -2.62 -0.45
C MET A 87 7.34 -3.74 -1.51
N PRO A 88 8.27 -3.83 -2.48
CA PRO A 88 8.37 -4.97 -3.39
C PRO A 88 8.55 -6.29 -2.63
N TRP A 89 7.83 -7.34 -3.04
CA TRP A 89 7.88 -8.66 -2.41
C TRP A 89 8.38 -9.73 -3.37
N ASN A 90 7.65 -9.96 -4.48
CA ASN A 90 8.01 -10.93 -5.52
C ASN A 90 7.75 -10.31 -6.88
N GLY A 91 8.78 -10.07 -7.69
CA GLY A 91 8.58 -9.40 -8.98
C GLY A 91 9.85 -9.15 -9.75
N THR A 92 9.72 -8.45 -10.87
CA THR A 92 10.84 -8.13 -11.76
C THR A 92 10.88 -6.63 -12.00
N LYS A 93 12.08 -6.05 -11.95
CA LYS A 93 12.33 -4.68 -12.38
C LYS A 93 12.89 -4.67 -13.79
N TYR A 94 12.43 -3.72 -14.55
CA TYR A 94 12.78 -3.50 -15.94
C TYR A 94 13.26 -2.06 -16.12
N ASN A 95 14.17 -1.85 -17.05
CA ASN A 95 14.49 -0.51 -17.51
C ASN A 95 13.41 0.02 -18.48
N LYS A 96 13.58 1.26 -18.95
CA LYS A 96 12.64 1.91 -19.89
C LYS A 96 12.50 1.18 -21.24
N ASN A 97 13.48 0.35 -21.62
CA ASN A 97 13.47 -0.43 -22.86
C ASN A 97 12.82 -1.81 -22.66
N GLY A 98 12.45 -2.16 -21.43
CA GLY A 98 11.86 -3.47 -21.09
C GLY A 98 12.88 -4.56 -20.79
N GLU A 99 14.17 -4.24 -20.68
CA GLU A 99 15.21 -5.20 -20.30
C GLU A 99 15.16 -5.43 -18.79
N ILE A 100 15.41 -6.66 -18.35
CA ILE A 100 15.39 -7.03 -16.93
C ILE A 100 16.61 -6.45 -16.23
N LEU A 101 16.37 -5.66 -15.18
CA LEU A 101 17.41 -5.14 -14.30
C LEU A 101 17.66 -6.03 -13.07
N GLY A 102 16.63 -6.76 -12.63
CA GLY A 102 16.73 -7.72 -11.54
C GLY A 102 15.37 -8.14 -10.98
N LYS A 103 15.39 -8.95 -9.92
CA LYS A 103 14.20 -9.60 -9.38
C LYS A 103 14.13 -9.46 -7.87
N TRP A 104 12.92 -9.44 -7.33
CA TRP A 104 12.65 -9.61 -5.90
C TRP A 104 12.11 -11.00 -5.65
N ALA A 105 12.63 -11.64 -4.61
CA ALA A 105 12.08 -12.85 -4.03
C ALA A 105 11.99 -12.68 -2.51
N ASN A 106 10.79 -12.87 -1.96
CA ASN A 106 10.50 -12.75 -0.52
C ASN A 106 11.02 -11.44 0.11
N GLY A 107 10.84 -10.33 -0.61
CA GLY A 107 11.23 -9.00 -0.17
C GLY A 107 12.71 -8.66 -0.36
N LYS A 108 13.50 -9.56 -0.95
CA LYS A 108 14.93 -9.34 -1.19
C LYS A 108 15.24 -9.24 -2.68
N TYR A 109 15.97 -8.21 -3.06
CA TYR A 109 16.55 -8.10 -4.41
C TYR A 109 17.59 -9.20 -4.62
N GLN A 110 17.56 -9.87 -5.76
CA GLN A 110 18.48 -10.94 -6.17
C GLN A 110 19.52 -10.40 -7.14
#